data_AF-A0A9X7M4J6-F1
#
_entry.id   AF-A0A9X7M4J6-F1
#
_cell.length_a   1.000
_cell.length_b   1.000
_cell.length_c   1.000
_cell.angle_alpha   90.00
_cell.angle_beta   90.00
_cell.angle_gamma   90.00
#
_symmetry.space_group_name_H-M   'P 1'
#
loop_
_entity.id
_entity.type
_entity.pdbx_description
1 polymer ?
#
loop_
_entity_poly.entity_id
_entity_poly.type
_entity_poly.pdbx_seq_one_letter_code
_entity_poly.pdbx_strand_id
1 'polypeptide(L)'
;MILDEWQELIKEKKIDIVVLDMALLNTMKYKDLNGIETLISDLILQLLSYMAEDERKRIRERQKEGITIALQKGVKFGRKKVEIDNNFKETYQEWKNHKITAVKAMQRVGMKSNTFYRRVKEYEYSLEKSKLS
;
A
#
# COMPACT_ATOMS: atom_id res chain seq x y z
N MET A 1 -11.21 -13.27 -7.44
CA MET A 1 -12.28 -12.68 -6.60
C MET A 1 -12.81 -13.79 -5.70
N ILE A 2 -13.49 -13.49 -4.59
CA ILE A 2 -14.03 -14.53 -3.67
C ILE A 2 -14.88 -15.56 -4.44
N LEU A 3 -15.64 -15.11 -5.45
CA LEU A 3 -16.42 -15.98 -6.34
C LEU A 3 -15.54 -16.96 -7.14
N ASP A 4 -14.43 -16.49 -7.71
CA ASP A 4 -13.53 -17.33 -8.52
C ASP A 4 -12.84 -18.38 -7.65
N GLU A 5 -12.36 -17.97 -6.46
CA GLU A 5 -11.74 -18.87 -5.49
C GLU A 5 -12.74 -19.92 -4.98
N TRP A 6 -13.99 -19.50 -4.73
CA TRP A 6 -15.08 -20.39 -4.36
C TRP A 6 -15.39 -21.40 -5.46
N GLN A 7 -15.45 -20.96 -6.71
CA GLN A 7 -15.66 -21.85 -7.86
C GLN A 7 -14.51 -22.83 -8.06
N GLU A 8 -13.26 -22.40 -7.89
CA GLU A 8 -12.09 -23.27 -7.97
C GLU A 8 -12.16 -24.39 -6.90
N LEU A 9 -12.45 -24.03 -5.65
CA LEU A 9 -12.55 -24.97 -4.54
C LEU A 9 -13.63 -26.05 -4.78
N ILE A 10 -14.80 -25.65 -5.27
CA ILE A 10 -15.92 -26.58 -5.46
C ILE A 10 -15.80 -27.36 -6.77
N LYS A 11 -15.52 -26.67 -7.89
CA LYS A 11 -15.59 -27.29 -9.23
C LYS A 11 -14.34 -28.06 -9.58
N GLU A 12 -13.16 -27.50 -9.30
CA GLU A 12 -11.87 -28.10 -9.66
C GLU A 12 -11.39 -29.03 -8.55
N LYS A 13 -11.38 -28.54 -7.30
CA LYS A 13 -10.84 -29.28 -6.15
C LYS A 13 -11.84 -30.19 -5.45
N LYS A 14 -13.14 -30.12 -5.80
CA LYS A 14 -14.22 -30.94 -5.22
C LYS A 14 -14.30 -30.85 -3.69
N ILE A 15 -14.01 -29.67 -3.16
CA ILE A 15 -14.08 -29.37 -1.73
C ILE A 15 -15.49 -28.90 -1.39
N ASP A 16 -16.09 -29.49 -0.36
CA ASP A 16 -17.35 -29.02 0.19
C ASP A 16 -17.09 -27.95 1.27
N ILE A 17 -17.75 -26.81 1.14
CA ILE A 17 -17.73 -25.66 2.05
C ILE A 17 -19.07 -25.57 2.80
N VAL A 18 -19.00 -25.27 4.10
CA VAL A 18 -20.16 -25.01 4.97
C VAL A 18 -19.97 -23.68 5.70
N VAL A 19 -20.91 -22.77 5.50
CA VAL A 19 -21.00 -21.53 6.27
C VAL A 19 -21.99 -21.76 7.42
N LEU A 20 -21.49 -21.80 8.66
CA LEU A 20 -22.31 -22.16 9.83
C LEU A 20 -23.51 -21.23 10.03
N ASP A 21 -23.31 -19.93 9.80
CA ASP A 21 -24.34 -18.89 9.97
C ASP A 21 -25.26 -18.73 8.76
N MET A 22 -24.95 -19.40 7.63
CA MET A 22 -25.73 -19.33 6.39
C MET A 22 -25.91 -20.74 5.83
N ALA A 23 -26.91 -21.45 6.35
CA ALA A 23 -27.23 -22.82 5.94
C ALA A 23 -27.48 -22.98 4.44
N LEU A 24 -27.91 -21.92 3.75
CA LEU A 24 -28.11 -21.89 2.29
C LEU A 24 -26.81 -22.00 1.48
N LEU A 25 -25.64 -21.76 2.08
CA LEU A 25 -24.32 -21.89 1.44
C LEU A 25 -23.63 -23.21 1.80
N ASN A 26 -24.38 -24.20 2.28
CA ASN A 26 -23.85 -25.52 2.62
C ASN A 26 -23.78 -26.41 1.37
N THR A 27 -22.59 -26.62 0.85
CA THR A 27 -22.40 -27.41 -0.38
C THR A 27 -22.42 -28.94 -0.16
N MET A 28 -22.41 -29.41 1.09
CA MET A 28 -22.43 -30.85 1.41
C MET A 28 -23.81 -31.50 1.24
N LYS A 29 -24.89 -30.74 1.44
CA LYS A 29 -26.24 -31.29 1.66
C LYS A 29 -27.04 -31.62 0.39
N TYR A 30 -26.51 -31.33 -0.81
CA TYR A 30 -27.38 -31.11 -1.98
C TYR A 30 -26.94 -31.80 -3.28
N LYS A 31 -26.23 -32.93 -3.19
CA LYS A 31 -25.85 -33.73 -4.37
C LYS A 31 -27.05 -34.41 -5.06
N ASP A 32 -28.19 -34.55 -4.37
CA ASP A 32 -29.34 -35.36 -4.80
C ASP A 32 -30.65 -34.58 -5.08
N LEU A 33 -30.66 -33.25 -4.91
CA LEU A 33 -31.86 -32.39 -5.04
C LEU A 33 -31.87 -31.57 -6.35
N ASN A 34 -31.80 -32.25 -7.50
CA ASN A 34 -32.02 -31.69 -8.85
C ASN A 34 -31.39 -30.30 -9.17
N GLY A 35 -30.33 -29.89 -8.47
CA GLY A 35 -29.55 -28.67 -8.72
C GLY A 35 -30.19 -27.32 -8.34
N ILE A 36 -31.39 -27.27 -7.74
CA ILE A 36 -32.08 -26.01 -7.40
C ILE A 36 -31.34 -25.23 -6.29
N GLU A 37 -30.80 -25.92 -5.29
CA GLU A 37 -30.11 -25.27 -4.16
C GLU A 37 -28.71 -24.76 -4.55
N THR A 38 -28.05 -25.43 -5.51
CA THR A 38 -26.81 -24.94 -6.13
C THR A 38 -27.05 -23.63 -6.86
N LEU A 39 -28.17 -23.51 -7.59
CA LEU A 39 -28.56 -22.27 -8.25
C LEU A 39 -28.80 -21.14 -7.24
N ILE A 40 -29.49 -21.41 -6.14
CA ILE A 40 -29.74 -20.43 -5.07
C ILE A 40 -28.41 -20.00 -4.42
N SER A 41 -27.51 -20.96 -4.15
CA SER A 41 -26.19 -20.69 -3.59
C SER A 41 -25.37 -19.79 -4.51
N ASP A 42 -25.32 -20.11 -5.81
CA ASP A 42 -24.58 -19.35 -6.81
C ASP A 42 -25.13 -17.91 -6.94
N LEU A 43 -26.45 -17.74 -6.93
CA LEU A 43 -27.09 -16.42 -6.96
C LEU A 43 -26.77 -15.59 -5.70
N ILE A 44 -26.83 -16.19 -4.51
CA ILE A 44 -26.49 -15.51 -3.25
C ILE A 44 -25.01 -15.10 -3.26
N LEU A 45 -24.12 -15.98 -3.69
CA LEU A 45 -22.68 -15.69 -3.77
C LEU A 45 -22.40 -14.56 -4.77
N GLN A 46 -23.11 -14.53 -5.90
CA GLN A 46 -23.01 -13.45 -6.87
C GLN A 46 -23.49 -12.11 -6.29
N LEU A 47 -24.62 -12.11 -5.57
CA LEU A 47 -25.13 -10.92 -4.90
C LEU A 47 -24.16 -10.41 -3.82
N LEU A 48 -23.65 -11.31 -2.96
CA LEU A 48 -22.68 -10.97 -1.92
C LEU A 48 -21.37 -10.43 -2.53
N SER A 49 -20.92 -11.02 -3.65
CA SER A 49 -19.74 -10.54 -4.38
C SER A 49 -19.96 -9.12 -4.93
N TYR A 50 -21.14 -8.85 -5.50
CA TYR A 50 -21.50 -7.52 -5.96
C TYR A 50 -21.55 -6.51 -4.81
N MET A 51 -22.21 -6.84 -3.70
CA MET A 51 -22.27 -5.97 -2.52
C MET A 51 -20.88 -5.67 -1.94
N ALA A 52 -20.01 -6.68 -1.90
CA ALA A 52 -18.63 -6.50 -1.44
C ALA A 52 -17.82 -5.61 -2.39
N GLU A 53 -18.03 -5.72 -3.71
CA GLU A 53 -17.39 -4.85 -4.69
C GLU A 53 -17.88 -3.41 -4.58
N ASP A 54 -19.19 -3.21 -4.42
CA ASP A 54 -19.79 -1.88 -4.24
C ASP A 54 -19.27 -1.20 -2.96
N GLU A 55 -19.24 -1.92 -1.84
CA GLU A 55 -18.70 -1.37 -0.59
C GLU A 55 -17.20 -1.06 -0.73
N ARG A 56 -16.43 -1.91 -1.41
CA ARG A 56 -15.01 -1.65 -1.70
C ARG A 56 -14.83 -0.38 -2.52
N LYS A 57 -15.69 -0.11 -3.49
CA LYS A 57 -15.67 1.14 -4.29
C LYS A 57 -15.97 2.34 -3.40
N ARG A 58 -17.04 2.28 -2.59
CA ARG A 58 -17.41 3.35 -1.65
C ARG A 58 -16.31 3.68 -0.65
N ILE A 59 -15.65 2.67 -0.06
CA ILE A 59 -14.52 2.88 0.86
C ILE A 59 -13.36 3.61 0.17
N ARG A 60 -13.03 3.24 -1.08
CA ARG A 60 -11.97 3.89 -1.85
C ARG A 60 -12.30 5.33 -2.22
N GLU A 61 -13.54 5.61 -2.60
CA GLU A 61 -14.02 6.96 -2.90
C GLU A 61 -13.89 7.86 -1.66
N ARG A 62 -14.41 7.42 -0.52
CA ARG A 62 -14.28 8.14 0.75
C ARG A 62 -12.82 8.32 1.19
N GLN A 63 -11.96 7.31 0.98
CA GLN A 63 -10.54 7.42 1.27
C GLN A 63 -9.88 8.49 0.39
N LYS A 64 -10.21 8.54 -0.91
CA LYS A 64 -9.70 9.55 -1.84
C LYS A 64 -10.13 10.96 -1.43
N GLU A 65 -11.39 11.14 -1.06
CA GLU A 65 -11.90 12.40 -0.53
C GLU A 65 -11.14 12.82 0.74
N GLY A 66 -10.97 11.90 1.69
CA GLY A 66 -10.22 12.14 2.92
C GLY A 66 -8.76 12.54 2.68
N ILE A 67 -8.07 11.87 1.75
CA ILE A 67 -6.71 12.23 1.35
C ILE A 67 -6.67 13.62 0.71
N THR A 68 -7.65 13.95 -0.13
CA THR A 68 -7.73 15.26 -0.80
C THR A 68 -7.88 16.38 0.24
N ILE A 69 -8.76 16.21 1.22
CA ILE A 69 -8.95 17.17 2.32
C ILE A 69 -7.68 17.29 3.16
N ALA A 70 -7.00 16.18 3.46
CA ALA A 70 -5.77 16.19 4.22
C ALA A 70 -4.63 16.92 3.48
N LEU A 71 -4.50 16.70 2.17
CA LEU A 71 -3.55 17.42 1.33
C LEU A 71 -3.83 18.92 1.29
N GLN A 72 -5.10 19.33 1.18
CA GLN A 72 -5.50 20.74 1.25
C GLN A 72 -5.17 21.38 2.60
N LYS A 73 -5.26 20.61 3.69
CA LYS A 73 -4.83 21.02 5.04
C LYS A 73 -3.30 21.00 5.23
N GLY A 74 -2.52 20.66 4.20
CA GLY A 74 -1.06 20.64 4.22
C GLY A 74 -0.44 19.38 4.83
N VAL A 75 -1.23 18.31 5.06
CA VAL A 75 -0.69 17.04 5.57
C VAL A 75 0.25 16.43 4.54
N LYS A 76 1.51 16.23 4.94
CA LYS A 76 2.52 15.56 4.11
C LYS A 76 2.45 14.05 4.33
N PHE A 77 1.99 13.32 3.32
CA PHE A 77 1.96 11.86 3.32
C PHE A 77 3.31 11.24 2.94
N GLY A 78 3.46 9.95 3.24
CA GLY A 78 4.64 9.17 2.94
C GLY A 78 5.70 9.20 4.05
N ARG A 79 6.80 8.48 3.82
CA ARG A 79 7.88 8.36 4.80
C ARG A 79 8.58 9.72 4.97
N LYS A 80 8.69 10.19 6.22
CA LYS A 80 9.49 11.38 6.54
C LYS A 80 10.91 11.23 6.02
N LYS A 81 11.34 12.20 5.24
CA LYS A 81 12.72 12.33 4.77
C LYS A 81 13.61 12.66 5.99
N VAL A 82 14.74 11.96 6.16
CA VAL A 82 15.85 12.38 7.06
C VAL A 82 16.18 13.85 6.82
N GLU A 83 16.21 14.73 7.81
CA GLU A 83 16.35 16.16 7.52
C GLU A 83 17.79 16.53 7.10
N ILE A 84 17.92 17.66 6.40
CA ILE A 84 19.23 18.29 6.15
C ILE A 84 19.45 19.27 7.31
N ASP A 85 20.00 18.74 8.39
CA ASP A 85 20.30 19.49 9.60
C ASP A 85 21.65 20.23 9.49
N ASN A 86 22.00 20.99 10.53
CA ASN A 86 23.27 21.71 10.57
C ASN A 86 24.47 20.75 10.54
N ASN A 87 24.37 19.60 11.23
CA ASN A 87 25.40 18.57 11.23
C ASN A 87 25.69 18.05 9.80
N PHE A 88 24.65 17.83 8.99
CA PHE A 88 24.82 17.46 7.59
C PHE A 88 25.54 18.55 6.79
N LYS A 89 25.15 19.82 6.96
CA LYS A 89 25.77 20.94 6.22
C LYS A 89 27.25 21.09 6.54
N GLU A 90 27.61 21.02 7.82
CA GLU A 90 29.00 21.08 8.28
C GLU A 90 29.81 19.89 7.74
N THR A 91 29.28 18.67 7.90
CA THR A 91 29.92 17.45 7.40
C THR A 91 30.07 17.47 5.88
N TYR A 92 29.09 18.00 5.15
CA TYR A 92 29.14 18.16 3.70
C TYR A 92 30.27 19.11 3.29
N GLN A 93 30.44 20.25 3.98
CA GLN A 93 31.51 21.20 3.69
C GLN A 93 32.89 20.60 3.96
N GLU A 94 33.07 19.88 5.07
CA GLU A 94 34.32 19.18 5.36
C GLU A 94 34.64 18.12 4.28
N TRP A 95 33.63 17.36 3.87
CA TRP A 95 33.78 16.34 2.84
C TRP A 95 34.09 16.95 1.47
N LYS A 96 33.39 18.01 1.05
CA LYS A 96 33.61 18.70 -0.23
C LYS A 96 34.99 19.35 -0.30
N ASN A 97 35.50 19.82 0.83
CA ASN A 97 36.86 20.34 0.99
C ASN A 97 37.92 19.24 1.19
N HIS A 98 37.57 17.96 0.98
CA HIS A 98 38.44 16.79 1.09
C HIS A 98 39.08 16.60 2.48
N LYS A 99 38.50 17.18 3.54
CA LYS A 99 38.99 17.03 4.93
C LYS A 99 38.63 15.69 5.55
N ILE A 100 37.54 15.07 5.09
CA ILE A 100 37.07 13.75 5.52
C ILE A 100 36.67 12.91 4.31
N THR A 101 36.71 11.58 4.45
CA THR A 101 36.24 10.67 3.40
C THR A 101 34.71 10.58 3.38
N ALA A 102 34.15 10.15 2.25
CA ALA A 102 32.70 9.93 2.12
C ALA A 102 32.20 8.92 3.18
N VAL A 103 32.97 7.87 3.48
CA VAL A 103 32.62 6.88 4.51
C VAL A 103 32.53 7.51 5.89
N LYS A 104 33.49 8.35 6.26
CA LYS A 104 33.49 9.06 7.54
C LYS A 104 32.36 10.08 7.64
N ALA A 105 32.07 10.79 6.54
CA ALA A 105 30.93 11.70 6.45
C ALA A 105 29.60 10.96 6.69
N MET A 106 29.38 9.83 6.00
CA MET A 106 28.19 8.99 6.16
C MET A 106 27.98 8.50 7.59
N GLN A 107 29.06 8.07 8.26
CA GLN A 107 29.00 7.65 9.66
C GLN A 107 28.63 8.81 10.59
N ARG A 108 29.20 10.00 10.38
CA ARG A 108 28.96 11.20 11.21
C ARG A 108 27.51 11.69 11.14
N VAL A 109 26.89 11.57 9.97
CA VAL A 109 25.46 11.93 9.79
C VAL A 109 24.51 10.74 9.98
N GLY A 110 25.01 9.55 10.30
CA GLY A 110 24.20 8.34 10.50
C GLY A 110 23.41 7.90 9.25
N MET A 111 23.91 8.17 8.05
CA MET A 111 23.22 7.88 6.79
C MET A 111 23.88 6.74 6.03
N LYS A 112 23.07 5.83 5.46
CA LYS A 112 23.55 4.87 4.44
C LYS A 112 23.89 5.60 3.14
N SER A 113 24.81 5.03 2.36
CA SER A 113 25.29 5.56 1.06
C SER A 113 24.18 6.13 0.16
N ASN A 114 23.17 5.35 -0.17
CA ASN A 114 22.08 5.81 -1.04
C ASN A 114 21.32 7.02 -0.48
N THR A 115 21.17 7.11 0.85
CA THR A 115 20.52 8.27 1.47
C THR A 115 21.45 9.48 1.46
N PHE A 116 22.73 9.29 1.79
CA PHE A 116 23.73 10.36 1.80
C PHE A 116 23.86 11.04 0.44
N TYR A 117 24.15 10.28 -0.63
CA TYR A 117 24.33 10.88 -1.96
C TYR A 117 23.06 11.52 -2.52
N ARG A 118 21.89 10.94 -2.22
CA ARG A 118 20.60 11.57 -2.57
C ARG A 118 20.45 12.93 -1.87
N ARG A 119 20.87 13.04 -0.60
CA ARG A 119 20.81 14.31 0.14
C ARG A 119 21.80 15.34 -0.32
N VAL A 120 23.01 14.90 -0.69
CA VAL A 120 24.00 15.77 -1.32
C VAL A 120 23.41 16.41 -2.58
N LYS A 121 22.82 15.61 -3.47
CA LYS A 121 22.20 16.14 -4.70
C LYS A 121 21.05 17.10 -4.43
N GLU A 122 20.17 16.77 -3.47
CA GLU A 122 19.08 17.67 -3.05
C GLU A 122 19.63 18.99 -2.47
N TYR A 123 20.70 18.93 -1.69
CA TYR A 123 21.34 20.10 -1.10
C TYR A 123 22.03 20.98 -2.13
N GLU A 124 22.85 20.41 -3.02
CA GLU A 124 23.52 21.14 -4.11
C GLU A 124 22.49 21.85 -5.01
N TYR A 125 21.40 21.16 -5.38
CA TYR A 125 20.31 21.77 -6.15
C TYR A 125 19.65 22.94 -5.42
N SER A 126 19.45 22.83 -4.10
CA SER A 126 18.90 23.93 -3.30
C SER A 126 19.80 25.15 -3.27
N LEU A 127 21.13 24.94 -3.23
CA LEU A 127 22.14 26.00 -3.26
C LEU A 127 22.20 26.70 -4.63
N GLU A 128 22.10 25.96 -5.73
CA GLU A 128 22.03 26.51 -7.08
C GLU A 128 20.79 27.38 -7.26
N LYS A 129 19.62 26.88 -6.83
CA LYS A 129 18.36 27.64 -6.93
C LYS A 129 18.40 28.93 -6.13
N SER A 130 19.04 28.96 -4.96
CA SER A 130 19.22 30.19 -4.17
C SER A 130 20.18 31.21 -4.79
N LYS A 131 21.04 30.80 -5.73
CA LYS A 131 21.96 31.71 -6.44
C LYS A 131 21.33 32.34 -7.69
N LEU A 132 20.28 31.71 -8.23
CA LEU A 132 19.53 32.19 -9.40
C LEU A 132 18.32 33.08 -9.03
N SER A 133 17.96 33.12 -7.75
CA SER A 133 16.91 33.99 -7.19
C SER A 133 17.52 35.20 -6.51
#